data_AF-A0A2E0MWC6-F1
#
_entry.id   AF-A0A2E0MWC6-F1
#
_cell.length_a   1.000
_cell.length_b   1.000
_cell.length_c   1.000
_cell.angle_alpha   90.00
_cell.angle_beta   90.00
_cell.angle_gamma   90.00
#
_symmetry.space_group_name_H-M   'P 1'
#
loop_
_entity.id
_entity.type
_entity.pdbx_description
1 polymer ?
#
loop_
_entity_poly.entity_id
_entity_poly.type
_entity_poly.pdbx_seq_one_letter_code
_entity_poly.pdbx_strand_id
1 'polypeptide(L)'
;MNPEDLSIEELQKILQKKLEAENTKEETNKSVSDDFSVSRTGSNSRRQAVSAKENTWEDVGEHEDVSTPDFTPTARRRPKAKKVKKRCHVCGKNFEISASLVSGEFVRCNDCVK
;
A
#
# COMPACT_ATOMS: atom_id res chain seq x y z
N MET A 1 -56.73 2.59 16.49
CA MET A 1 -57.31 3.94 16.53
C MET A 1 -57.82 4.23 15.14
N ASN A 2 -59.11 4.52 15.01
CA ASN A 2 -59.72 4.81 13.71
C ASN A 2 -59.37 6.26 13.33
N PRO A 3 -59.16 6.56 12.04
CA PRO A 3 -58.69 7.88 11.60
C PRO A 3 -59.73 8.99 11.78
N GLU A 4 -60.97 8.65 12.17
CA GLU A 4 -62.09 9.58 12.31
C GLU A 4 -62.13 10.31 13.66
N ASP A 5 -61.34 9.88 14.65
CA ASP A 5 -61.30 10.47 16.00
C ASP A 5 -60.23 11.57 16.16
N LEU A 6 -59.49 11.88 15.09
CA LEU A 6 -58.41 12.87 15.11
C LEU A 6 -58.94 14.25 14.71
N SER A 7 -58.45 15.29 15.37
CA SER A 7 -58.82 16.66 15.03
C SER A 7 -58.32 17.04 13.64
N ILE A 8 -59.04 17.93 12.95
CA ILE A 8 -58.73 18.35 11.58
C ILE A 8 -57.29 18.87 11.46
N GLU A 9 -56.79 19.54 12.50
CA GLU A 9 -55.42 20.07 12.56
C GLU A 9 -54.36 18.97 12.64
N GLU A 10 -54.64 17.86 13.32
CA GLU A 10 -53.73 16.72 13.42
C GLU A 10 -53.67 15.95 12.09
N LEU A 11 -54.81 15.81 11.42
CA LEU A 11 -54.87 15.20 10.09
C LEU A 11 -54.08 16.02 9.05
N GLN A 12 -54.15 17.36 9.12
CA GLN A 12 -53.36 18.24 8.28
C GLN A 12 -51.86 18.09 8.54
N LYS A 13 -51.42 18.00 9.81
CA LYS A 13 -50.03 17.78 10.17
C LYS A 13 -49.50 16.42 9.69
N ILE A 14 -50.32 15.37 9.75
CA ILE A 14 -49.96 14.04 9.26
C ILE A 14 -49.80 14.04 7.73
N LEU A 15 -50.69 14.74 7.01
CA LEU A 15 -50.58 14.89 5.56
C LEU A 15 -49.32 15.67 5.16
N GLN A 16 -49.01 16.76 5.86
CA GLN A 16 -47.79 17.54 5.61
C GLN A 16 -46.52 16.70 5.83
N LYS A 17 -46.48 15.94 6.92
CA LYS A 17 -45.36 15.04 7.24
C LYS A 17 -45.20 13.90 6.24
N LYS A 18 -46.30 13.39 5.66
CA LYS A 18 -46.25 12.38 4.60
C LYS A 18 -45.74 12.96 3.28
N LEU A 19 -46.17 14.17 2.90
CA LEU A 19 -45.67 14.88 1.72
C LEU A 19 -44.18 15.20 1.80
N GLU A 20 -43.68 15.57 2.98
CA GLU A 20 -42.24 15.78 3.23
C GLU A 20 -41.44 14.46 3.16
N ALA A 21 -42.03 13.36 3.64
CA ALA A 21 -41.44 12.03 3.58
C ALA A 21 -41.46 11.40 2.18
N GLU A 22 -42.38 11.81 1.30
CA GLU A 22 -42.42 11.39 -0.10
C GLU A 22 -41.43 12.19 -0.95
N ASN A 23 -41.36 13.52 -0.77
CA ASN A 23 -40.37 14.36 -1.46
C ASN A 23 -38.91 13.96 -1.13
N THR A 24 -38.64 13.52 0.11
CA THR A 24 -37.29 13.04 0.50
C THR A 24 -36.96 11.65 -0.05
N LYS A 25 -37.94 10.84 -0.44
CA LYS A 25 -37.73 9.50 -1.03
C LYS A 25 -37.58 9.52 -2.54
N GLU A 26 -38.15 10.51 -3.23
CA GLU A 26 -37.99 10.67 -4.68
C GLU A 26 -36.59 11.17 -5.09
N GLU A 27 -35.85 11.81 -4.18
CA GLU A 27 -34.48 12.28 -4.47
C GLU A 27 -33.40 11.19 -4.44
N THR A 28 -33.68 9.99 -3.88
CA THR A 28 -32.66 8.93 -3.70
C THR A 28 -32.74 7.77 -4.70
N ASN A 29 -33.69 7.78 -5.65
CA ASN A 29 -33.78 6.75 -6.69
C ASN A 29 -33.21 7.23 -8.04
N LYS A 30 -32.02 7.84 -8.04
CA LYS A 30 -31.24 7.97 -9.28
C LYS A 30 -30.47 6.66 -9.49
N SER A 31 -31.01 5.81 -10.35
CA SER A 31 -30.30 4.65 -10.90
C SER A 31 -28.96 5.12 -11.47
N VAL A 32 -27.85 4.64 -10.90
CA VAL A 32 -26.50 4.95 -11.36
C VAL A 32 -26.25 4.22 -12.68
N SER A 33 -26.72 4.80 -13.78
CA SER A 33 -26.41 4.39 -15.15
C SER A 33 -25.86 5.54 -16.00
N ASP A 34 -25.37 6.60 -15.36
CA ASP A 34 -24.76 7.73 -16.04
C ASP A 34 -23.24 7.63 -15.89
N ASP A 35 -22.61 7.34 -17.03
CA ASP A 35 -21.17 7.44 -17.24
C ASP A 35 -20.66 8.79 -16.73
N PHE A 36 -19.48 8.81 -16.10
CA PHE A 36 -18.92 9.92 -15.33
C PHE A 36 -18.90 11.23 -16.14
N SER A 37 -19.99 11.99 -16.10
CA SER A 37 -20.13 13.27 -16.78
C SER A 37 -20.14 14.39 -15.75
N VAL A 38 -19.09 15.20 -15.75
CA VAL A 38 -18.97 16.36 -14.87
C VAL A 38 -19.65 17.55 -15.54
N SER A 39 -20.86 17.90 -15.10
CA SER A 39 -21.52 19.15 -15.53
C SER A 39 -20.92 20.33 -14.75
N ARG A 40 -20.21 21.22 -15.45
CA ARG A 40 -19.68 22.46 -14.87
C ARG A 40 -20.76 23.53 -14.89
N THR A 41 -21.52 23.66 -13.81
CA THR A 41 -22.30 24.88 -13.55
C THR A 41 -21.32 26.02 -13.28
N GLY A 42 -21.21 26.95 -14.23
CA GLY A 42 -20.25 28.05 -14.19
C GLY A 42 -20.55 29.03 -13.06
N SER A 43 -20.02 28.80 -11.86
CA SER A 43 -19.79 29.88 -10.92
C SER A 43 -18.54 30.63 -11.38
N ASN A 44 -18.65 31.95 -11.58
CA ASN A 44 -17.52 32.84 -11.87
C ASN A 44 -16.60 33.04 -10.64
N SER A 45 -16.41 32.01 -9.82
CA SER A 45 -15.40 32.05 -8.76
C SER A 45 -14.03 31.98 -9.43
N ARG A 46 -13.22 33.03 -9.23
CA ARG A 46 -11.81 33.02 -9.67
C ARG A 46 -11.14 31.80 -9.06
N ARG A 47 -10.35 31.08 -9.86
CA ARG A 47 -9.53 29.96 -9.40
C ARG A 47 -8.63 30.46 -8.25
N GLN A 48 -8.87 29.95 -7.04
CA GLN A 48 -7.99 30.19 -5.90
C GLN A 48 -6.90 29.13 -5.91
N ALA A 49 -5.68 29.53 -5.54
CA ALA A 49 -4.58 28.59 -5.40
C ALA A 49 -4.86 27.66 -4.21
N VAL A 50 -4.85 26.35 -4.46
CA VAL A 50 -4.93 25.36 -3.39
C VAL A 50 -3.54 25.28 -2.75
N SER A 51 -3.40 25.75 -1.52
CA SER A 51 -2.21 25.49 -0.72
C SER A 51 -2.35 24.16 0.01
N ALA A 52 -1.33 23.32 -0.07
CA ALA A 52 -1.23 22.16 0.81
C ALA A 52 -1.10 22.67 2.25
N LYS A 53 -2.01 22.25 3.13
CA LYS A 53 -1.85 22.46 4.56
C LYS A 53 -0.77 21.53 5.10
N GLU A 54 -0.22 21.89 6.25
CA GLU A 54 0.70 21.03 6.98
C GLU A 54 0.04 19.68 7.27
N ASN A 55 0.84 18.62 7.20
CA ASN A 55 0.37 17.27 7.48
C ASN A 55 0.05 17.16 8.97
N THR A 56 -1.22 16.94 9.31
CA THR A 56 -1.68 16.69 10.69
C THR A 56 -1.78 15.21 11.03
N TRP A 57 -1.30 14.33 10.14
CA TRP A 57 -1.30 12.90 10.40
C TRP A 57 -0.19 12.56 11.41
N GLU A 58 -0.62 12.13 12.58
CA GLU A 58 0.23 11.59 13.63
C GLU A 58 0.02 10.06 13.67
N ASP A 59 1.11 9.31 13.62
CA ASP A 59 1.10 7.86 13.75
C ASP A 59 1.00 7.50 15.24
N VAL A 60 -0.21 7.31 15.75
CA VAL A 60 -0.48 7.10 17.18
C VAL A 60 -0.60 5.60 17.54
N GLY A 61 -0.17 4.68 16.67
CA GLY A 61 -0.25 3.26 17.03
C GLY A 61 0.52 2.32 16.13
N GLU A 62 1.66 1.82 16.62
CA GLU A 62 2.11 0.48 16.26
C GLU A 62 1.22 -0.53 16.99
N HIS A 63 0.42 -1.30 16.24
CA HIS A 63 -0.29 -2.46 16.77
C HIS A 63 0.72 -3.55 17.13
N GLU A 64 1.22 -3.55 18.38
CA GLU A 64 2.05 -4.62 18.95
C GLU A 64 1.22 -5.84 19.42
N ASP A 65 0.05 -6.09 18.83
CA ASP A 65 -0.85 -7.17 19.26
C ASP A 65 -0.23 -8.58 19.09
N VAL A 66 0.85 -8.69 18.32
CA VAL A 66 1.52 -9.95 18.03
C VAL A 66 2.99 -9.86 18.39
N SER A 67 3.34 -10.37 19.58
CA SER A 67 4.73 -10.62 19.94
C SER A 67 5.29 -11.74 19.05
N THR A 68 6.25 -11.39 18.19
CA THR A 68 6.96 -12.39 17.38
C THR A 68 7.79 -13.25 18.34
N PRO A 69 7.58 -14.59 18.37
CA PRO A 69 8.34 -15.45 19.27
C PRO A 69 9.83 -15.44 18.92
N ASP A 70 10.67 -15.59 19.94
CA ASP A 70 12.12 -15.66 19.77
C ASP A 70 12.51 -16.85 18.87
N PHE A 71 12.90 -16.55 17.64
CA PHE A 71 13.35 -17.56 16.68
C PHE A 71 14.87 -17.68 16.69
N THR A 72 15.39 -18.83 17.09
CA THR A 72 16.81 -19.17 16.88
C THR A 72 16.99 -19.76 15.48
N PRO A 73 17.70 -19.08 14.56
CA PRO A 73 17.92 -19.62 13.22
C PRO A 73 18.72 -20.92 13.29
N THR A 74 18.20 -21.96 12.63
CA THR A 74 18.89 -23.24 12.51
C THR A 74 20.28 -23.04 11.92
N ALA A 75 21.30 -23.52 12.63
CA ALA A 75 22.68 -23.43 12.16
C ALA A 75 22.82 -24.08 10.77
N ARG A 76 23.49 -23.36 9.87
CA ARG A 76 23.71 -23.82 8.50
C ARG A 76 24.55 -25.10 8.51
N ARG A 77 23.97 -26.23 8.06
CA ARG A 77 24.68 -27.53 7.96
C ARG A 77 25.75 -27.58 6.86
N ARG A 78 25.73 -26.63 5.91
CA ARG A 78 26.68 -26.59 4.80
C ARG A 78 28.04 -26.07 5.27
N PRO A 79 29.15 -26.79 5.02
CA PRO A 79 30.48 -26.29 5.34
C PRO A 79 30.83 -25.05 4.50
N LYS A 80 31.68 -24.17 5.06
CA LYS A 80 32.21 -23.02 4.32
C LYS A 80 32.93 -23.50 3.06
N ALA A 81 32.83 -22.73 1.97
CA ALA A 81 33.53 -23.04 0.73
C ALA A 81 35.05 -23.09 0.97
N LYS A 82 35.69 -24.17 0.52
CA LYS A 82 37.14 -24.35 0.63
C LYS A 82 37.84 -23.46 -0.39
N LYS A 83 38.64 -22.49 0.11
CA LYS A 83 39.53 -21.66 -0.71
C LYS A 83 40.97 -22.09 -0.50
N VAL A 84 41.77 -22.08 -1.56
CA VAL A 84 43.19 -22.40 -1.55
C VAL A 84 43.96 -21.16 -1.99
N LYS A 85 44.97 -20.78 -1.20
CA LYS A 85 45.91 -19.71 -1.57
C LYS A 85 46.91 -20.26 -2.59
N LYS A 86 46.99 -19.64 -3.76
CA LYS A 86 47.91 -20.00 -4.83
C LYS A 86 48.66 -18.76 -5.31
N ARG A 87 49.84 -18.98 -5.89
CA ARG A 87 50.68 -17.94 -6.47
C ARG A 87 50.53 -17.96 -7.99
N CYS A 88 50.37 -16.80 -8.61
CA CYS A 88 50.39 -16.66 -10.06
C CYS A 88 51.78 -16.98 -10.60
N HIS A 89 51.85 -17.83 -11.62
CA HIS A 89 53.13 -18.18 -12.25
C HIS A 89 53.77 -17.02 -13.02
N VAL A 90 52.96 -16.11 -13.57
CA VAL A 90 53.46 -15.00 -14.42
C VAL A 90 53.86 -13.79 -13.59
N CYS A 91 52.95 -13.29 -12.74
CA CYS A 91 53.17 -12.05 -11.98
C CYS A 91 53.57 -12.27 -10.51
N GLY A 92 53.61 -13.52 -10.03
CA GLY A 92 54.00 -13.84 -8.65
C GLY A 92 53.00 -13.41 -7.57
N LYS A 93 51.88 -12.76 -7.90
CA LYS A 93 50.87 -12.34 -6.94
C LYS A 93 50.15 -13.54 -6.32
N ASN A 94 49.88 -13.47 -5.01
CA ASN A 94 49.10 -14.48 -4.31
C ASN A 94 47.60 -14.17 -4.41
N PHE A 95 46.77 -15.18 -4.65
CA PHE A 95 45.32 -15.05 -4.72
C PHE A 95 44.60 -16.31 -4.23
N GLU A 96 43.33 -16.16 -3.89
CA GLU A 96 42.48 -17.24 -3.38
C GLU A 96 41.56 -17.76 -4.48
N ILE A 97 41.58 -19.08 -4.68
CA ILE A 97 40.73 -19.77 -5.66
C ILE A 97 39.93 -20.84 -4.93
N SER A 98 38.73 -21.17 -5.42
CA SER A 98 38.00 -22.33 -4.92
C SER A 98 38.79 -23.61 -5.21
N ALA A 99 38.77 -24.56 -4.27
CA ALA A 99 39.50 -25.81 -4.42
C ALA A 99 39.14 -26.58 -5.71
N SER A 100 37.90 -26.46 -6.19
CA SER A 100 37.42 -27.10 -7.42
C SER A 100 37.99 -26.51 -8.71
N LEU A 101 38.41 -25.23 -8.69
CA LEU A 101 38.96 -24.55 -9.87
C LEU A 101 40.50 -24.60 -9.92
N VAL A 102 41.15 -25.24 -8.95
CA VAL A 102 42.60 -25.46 -9.00
C VAL A 102 42.87 -26.64 -9.93
N SER A 103 43.11 -26.36 -11.21
CA SER A 103 43.58 -27.33 -12.20
C SER A 103 45.07 -27.11 -12.49
N GLY A 104 45.87 -28.17 -12.37
CA GLY A 104 47.29 -28.16 -12.69
C GLY A 104 48.22 -27.51 -11.65
N GLU A 105 49.51 -27.50 -11.97
CA GLU A 105 50.58 -26.94 -11.12
C GLU A 105 50.78 -25.43 -11.35
N PHE A 106 50.51 -24.95 -12.56
CA PHE A 106 50.71 -23.56 -12.97
C PHE A 106 49.38 -22.82 -13.08
N VAL A 107 49.17 -21.85 -12.21
CA VAL A 107 47.95 -21.02 -12.23
C VAL A 107 48.29 -19.59 -12.62
N ARG A 108 47.47 -18.99 -13.49
CA ARG A 108 47.56 -17.58 -13.88
C ARG A 108 46.45 -16.79 -13.21
N CYS A 109 46.72 -15.54 -12.82
CA CYS A 109 45.67 -14.65 -12.32
C CYS A 109 44.84 -14.10 -13.49
N ASN A 110 43.63 -13.60 -13.18
CA ASN A 110 42.71 -13.04 -14.17
C ASN A 110 43.33 -11.89 -14.98
N ASP A 111 44.29 -11.15 -14.40
CA ASP A 111 44.99 -10.07 -15.09
C ASP A 111 45.99 -10.56 -16.14
N CYS A 112 46.61 -11.73 -15.93
CA CYS A 112 47.63 -12.30 -16.83
C CYS A 112 47.05 -13.20 -17.92
N VAL A 113 45.75 -13.50 -17.88
CA VAL A 113 45.04 -14.26 -18.92
C VAL A 113 44.50 -13.34 -20.01
N LYS A 114 44.37 -12.03 -19.72
CA LYS A 114 43.97 -11.02 -20.71
C LYS A 114 44.99 -10.85 -21.81
#